data_AF-A0A838QNJ4-F1
#
_entry.id   AF-A0A838QNJ4-F1
#
_cell.length_a   1.000
_cell.length_b   1.000
_cell.length_c   1.000
_cell.angle_alpha   90.00
_cell.angle_beta   90.00
_cell.angle_gamma   90.00
#
_symmetry.space_group_name_H-M   'P 1'
#
loop_
_entity.id
_entity.type
_entity.pdbx_description
1 polymer ?
#
loop_
_entity_poly.entity_id
_entity_poly.type
_entity_poly.pdbx_seq_one_letter_code
_entity_poly.pdbx_strand_id
1 'polypeptide(L)'
;MIIRLSQKLATKIGVKALQVVPLDPNPFADWSGHLFSADRTQYVILTNTASLYSAILYGRGITDDGRFLDRGPGAIREVMDNDGLEFIYGRLVAPPRMADRG
;
A
#
# COMPACT_ATOMS: atom_id res chain seq x y z
N MET A 1 -9.87 0.57 -1.92
CA MET A 1 -8.47 0.10 -1.91
C MET A 1 -8.28 -0.90 -0.79
N ILE A 2 -7.72 -2.07 -1.13
CA ILE A 2 -7.27 -3.11 -0.21
C ILE A 2 -5.74 -3.24 -0.38
N ILE A 3 -5.00 -3.26 0.73
CA ILE A 3 -3.59 -3.65 0.75
C ILE A 3 -3.43 -4.95 1.54
N ARG A 4 -3.11 -6.03 0.84
CA ARG A 4 -2.87 -7.36 1.37
C ARG A 4 -1.47 -7.44 1.94
N LEU A 5 -1.36 -7.52 3.26
CA LEU A 5 -0.06 -7.52 3.92
C LEU A 5 0.54 -8.92 3.95
N SER A 6 1.82 -9.03 3.60
CA SER A 6 2.63 -10.17 4.03
C SER A 6 2.67 -10.24 5.56
N GLN A 7 2.79 -11.46 6.12
CA GLN A 7 2.90 -11.64 7.57
C GLN A 7 4.05 -10.84 8.18
N LYS A 8 5.19 -10.77 7.48
CA LYS A 8 6.37 -10.02 7.92
C LYS A 8 6.09 -8.52 8.04
N LEU A 9 5.38 -7.93 7.06
CA LEU A 9 4.99 -6.53 7.11
C LEU A 9 3.95 -6.30 8.20
N ALA A 10 2.93 -7.16 8.30
CA ALA A 10 1.88 -7.08 9.32
C ALA A 10 2.47 -7.06 10.74
N THR A 11 3.42 -7.96 11.03
CA THR A 11 4.12 -8.00 12.31
C THR A 11 4.90 -6.71 12.58
N LYS A 12 5.59 -6.14 11.59
CA LYS A 12 6.34 -4.89 11.74
C LYS A 12 5.46 -3.70 12.11
N ILE A 13 4.22 -3.66 11.61
CA ILE A 13 3.29 -2.54 11.81
C ILE A 13 2.22 -2.83 12.88
N GLY A 14 2.35 -3.92 13.64
CA GLY A 14 1.46 -4.23 14.75
C GLY A 14 0.06 -4.74 14.37
N VAL A 15 -0.17 -5.14 13.11
CA VAL A 15 -1.44 -5.73 12.67
C VAL A 15 -1.50 -7.20 13.12
N LYS A 16 -2.38 -7.50 14.09
CA LYS A 16 -2.42 -8.80 14.77
C LYS A 16 -3.20 -9.89 14.03
N ALA A 17 -4.23 -9.51 13.29
CA ALA A 17 -5.10 -10.46 12.57
C ALA A 17 -5.27 -9.99 11.13
N LEU A 18 -4.79 -10.79 10.20
CA LEU A 18 -5.04 -10.57 8.78
C LEU A 18 -6.35 -11.25 8.41
N GLN A 19 -7.29 -10.48 7.87
CA GLN A 19 -8.52 -11.02 7.32
C GLN A 19 -8.26 -11.50 5.89
N VAL A 20 -8.69 -12.73 5.60
CA VAL A 20 -8.77 -13.20 4.21
C VAL A 20 -10.05 -12.66 3.62
N VAL A 21 -9.92 -11.76 2.65
CA VAL A 21 -11.04 -11.16 1.91
C VAL A 21 -10.93 -11.52 0.41
N PRO A 22 -12.06 -11.65 -0.32
CA PRO A 22 -12.05 -11.78 -1.78
C PRO A 22 -11.28 -10.64 -2.47
N LEU A 23 -10.93 -10.82 -3.74
CA LEU A 23 -10.35 -9.76 -4.56
C LEU A 23 -11.30 -8.55 -4.65
N ASP A 24 -10.73 -7.34 -4.65
CA ASP A 24 -11.51 -6.13 -4.90
C ASP A 24 -12.11 -6.21 -6.33
N PRO A 25 -13.42 -5.96 -6.51
CA PRO A 25 -14.03 -5.92 -7.85
C PRO A 25 -13.37 -4.90 -8.78
N ASN A 26 -12.78 -3.83 -8.22
CA ASN A 26 -11.96 -2.90 -8.96
C ASN A 26 -10.50 -3.38 -8.96
N PRO A 27 -9.96 -3.87 -10.11
CA PRO A 27 -8.62 -4.45 -10.17
C PRO A 27 -7.51 -3.43 -9.87
N PHE A 28 -7.78 -2.13 -10.01
CA PHE A 28 -6.82 -1.06 -9.67
C PHE A 28 -6.72 -0.80 -8.17
N ALA A 29 -7.68 -1.29 -7.38
CA ALA A 29 -7.78 -1.03 -5.95
C ALA A 29 -7.28 -2.20 -5.09
N ASP A 30 -6.78 -3.29 -5.68
CA ASP A 30 -6.22 -4.44 -4.96
C ASP A 30 -4.69 -4.46 -5.06
N TRP A 31 -4.01 -4.38 -3.91
CA TRP A 31 -2.56 -4.29 -3.82
C TRP A 31 -2.03 -5.29 -2.80
N SER A 32 -0.78 -5.70 -2.96
CA SER A 32 -0.03 -6.54 -2.03
C SER A 32 1.16 -5.77 -1.46
N GLY A 33 1.44 -5.93 -0.15
CA GLY A 33 2.47 -5.20 0.58
C GLY A 33 3.50 -6.11 1.23
N HIS A 34 4.78 -5.93 0.89
CA HIS A 34 5.88 -6.78 1.36
C HIS A 34 7.03 -5.97 1.93
N LEU A 35 7.54 -6.40 3.09
CA LEU A 35 8.75 -5.86 3.70
C LEU A 35 9.98 -6.64 3.22
N PHE A 36 10.92 -5.95 2.58
CA PHE A 36 12.21 -6.50 2.17
C PHE A 36 13.36 -5.60 2.63
N SER A 37 14.58 -6.11 2.51
CA SER A 37 15.79 -5.35 2.81
C SER A 37 16.73 -5.42 1.62
N ALA A 38 17.34 -4.30 1.26
CA ALA A 38 18.41 -4.22 0.28
C ALA A 38 19.51 -3.33 0.87
N ASP A 39 20.76 -3.80 0.83
CA ASP A 39 21.93 -3.14 1.42
C ASP A 39 21.67 -2.57 2.84
N ARG A 40 21.22 -3.46 3.74
CA ARG A 40 20.85 -3.16 5.14
C ARG A 40 19.72 -2.13 5.33
N THR A 41 19.17 -1.60 4.26
CA THR A 41 18.05 -0.66 4.29
C THR A 41 16.74 -1.43 4.14
N GLN A 42 15.78 -1.14 5.01
CA GLN A 42 14.44 -1.72 4.92
C GLN A 42 13.59 -0.93 3.93
N TYR A 43 12.83 -1.65 3.12
CA TYR A 43 11.89 -1.12 2.14
C TYR A 43 10.57 -1.86 2.23
N VAL A 44 9.50 -1.17 1.85
CA VAL A 44 8.22 -1.79 1.54
C VAL A 44 8.00 -1.68 0.05
N ILE A 45 7.59 -2.78 -0.57
CA ILE A 45 7.05 -2.79 -1.94
C ILE A 45 5.54 -2.96 -1.87
N LEU A 46 4.83 -2.13 -2.63
CA LEU A 46 3.40 -2.20 -2.85
C LEU A 46 3.19 -2.53 -4.32
N THR A 47 2.49 -3.63 -4.59
CA THR A 47 2.32 -4.14 -5.96
C THR A 47 0.84 -4.35 -6.23
N ASN A 48 0.31 -3.75 -7.29
CA ASN A 48 -1.05 -4.03 -7.74
C ASN A 48 -1.17 -5.51 -8.10
N THR A 49 -2.18 -6.18 -7.56
CA THR A 49 -2.32 -7.64 -7.66
C THR A 49 -2.56 -8.10 -9.10
N ALA A 50 -3.27 -7.32 -9.91
CA ALA A 50 -3.63 -7.70 -11.28
C ALA A 50 -2.53 -7.39 -12.30
N SER A 51 -1.88 -6.23 -12.19
CA SER A 51 -0.93 -5.73 -13.19
C SER A 51 0.54 -5.88 -12.81
N LEU A 52 0.83 -6.20 -11.55
CA LEU A 52 2.18 -6.17 -10.96
C LEU A 52 2.85 -4.78 -10.96
N TYR A 53 2.12 -3.73 -11.31
CA TYR A 53 2.60 -2.36 -11.22
C TYR A 53 2.92 -2.02 -9.75
N SER A 54 4.09 -1.43 -9.51
CA SER A 54 4.66 -1.40 -8.16
C SER A 54 5.19 -0.04 -7.75
N ALA A 55 5.07 0.26 -6.45
CA ALA A 55 5.70 1.40 -5.79
C ALA A 55 6.59 0.90 -4.64
N ILE A 56 7.70 1.59 -4.41
CA ILE A 56 8.66 1.28 -3.34
C ILE A 56 8.78 2.48 -2.42
N LEU A 57 8.77 2.22 -1.12
CA LEU A 57 9.03 3.23 -0.10
C LEU A 57 10.00 2.71 0.95
N TYR A 58 10.72 3.64 1.60
CA TYR A 58 11.56 3.29 2.74
C TYR A 58 10.73 2.73 3.89
N GLY A 59 11.13 1.55 4.37
CA GLY A 59 10.51 0.88 5.52
C GLY A 59 10.97 1.44 6.86
N ARG A 60 12.01 2.28 6.89
CA ARG A 60 12.44 2.98 8.12
C ARG A 60 11.39 4.01 8.51
N GLY A 61 10.93 3.97 9.75
CA GLY A 61 9.88 4.87 10.27
C GLY A 61 8.44 4.37 10.07
N ILE A 62 8.23 3.31 9.29
CA ILE A 62 6.94 2.61 9.21
C ILE A 62 6.89 1.59 10.35
N THR A 63 6.29 1.97 11.47
CA THR A 63 6.31 1.22 12.74
C THR A 63 4.92 0.77 13.19
N ASP A 64 3.89 1.33 12.58
CA ASP A 64 2.49 1.14 12.93
C ASP A 64 1.64 1.26 11.66
N ASP A 65 0.40 0.81 11.78
CA ASP A 65 -0.57 0.78 10.69
C ASP A 65 -0.99 2.19 10.25
N GLY A 66 -1.12 3.14 11.16
CA GLY A 66 -1.42 4.55 10.83
C GLY A 66 -0.39 5.15 9.89
N ARG A 67 0.90 5.09 10.25
CA ARG A 67 1.99 5.56 9.39
C ARG A 67 2.06 4.81 8.07
N PHE A 68 1.72 3.51 8.07
CA PHE A 68 1.67 2.73 6.85
C PHE A 68 0.54 3.18 5.93
N LEU A 69 -0.66 3.44 6.47
CA LEU A 69 -1.82 3.92 5.73
C LEU A 69 -1.63 5.34 5.18
N ASP A 70 -0.79 6.17 5.82
CA ASP A 70 -0.42 7.48 5.28
C ASP A 70 0.63 7.36 4.16
N ARG A 71 1.70 6.59 4.42
CA ARG A 71 2.88 6.55 3.53
C ARG A 71 2.70 5.65 2.33
N GLY A 72 1.96 4.55 2.46
CA GLY A 72 1.77 3.55 1.40
C GLY A 72 0.99 4.10 0.20
N PRO A 73 -0.26 4.55 0.37
CA PRO A 73 -1.03 5.20 -0.69
C PRO A 73 -0.35 6.46 -1.25
N GLY A 74 0.42 7.17 -0.44
CA GLY A 74 1.25 8.29 -0.90
C GLY A 74 2.33 7.86 -1.89
N ALA A 75 3.05 6.77 -1.63
CA ALA A 75 4.04 6.22 -2.54
C ALA A 75 3.41 5.73 -3.87
N ILE A 76 2.22 5.11 -3.79
CA ILE A 76 1.48 4.72 -5.01
C ILE A 76 1.11 5.97 -5.82
N ARG A 77 0.59 7.01 -5.16
CA ARG A 77 0.26 8.28 -5.83
C ARG A 77 1.48 8.87 -6.52
N GLU A 78 2.61 8.95 -5.82
CA GLU A 78 3.84 9.55 -6.33
C GLU A 78 4.35 8.84 -7.58
N VAL A 79 4.42 7.51 -7.57
CA VAL A 79 4.86 6.76 -8.76
C VAL A 79 3.87 6.92 -9.91
N MET A 80 2.57 6.87 -9.65
CA MET A 80 1.55 7.06 -10.68
C MET A 80 1.56 8.49 -11.26
N ASP A 81 1.80 9.51 -10.43
CA ASP A 81 1.91 10.90 -10.88
C ASP A 81 3.15 11.10 -11.76
N ASN A 82 4.29 10.55 -11.35
CA ASN A 82 5.51 10.55 -12.16
C ASN A 82 5.32 9.86 -13.51
N ASP A 83 4.44 8.86 -13.59
CA ASP A 83 4.08 8.14 -14.82
C ASP A 83 2.94 8.84 -15.61
N GLY A 84 2.44 10.00 -15.17
CA GLY A 84 1.37 10.75 -15.83
C GLY A 84 -0.03 10.18 -15.62
N LEU A 85 -0.22 9.35 -14.59
CA LEU A 85 -1.46 8.62 -14.28
C LEU A 85 -2.24 9.23 -13.10
N GLU A 86 -2.00 10.50 -12.74
CA GLU A 86 -2.64 11.15 -11.59
C GLU A 86 -4.19 11.07 -11.66
N PHE A 87 -4.76 11.28 -12.84
CA PHE A 87 -6.21 11.17 -13.04
C PHE A 87 -6.74 9.76 -12.75
N ILE A 88 -5.99 8.72 -13.15
CA ILE A 88 -6.34 7.32 -12.88
C ILE A 88 -6.24 7.05 -11.39
N TYR A 89 -5.21 7.56 -10.71
CA TYR A 89 -5.07 7.42 -9.27
C TYR A 89 -6.31 7.95 -8.55
N GLY A 90 -6.69 9.20 -8.80
CA GLY A 90 -7.83 9.83 -8.12
C GLY A 90 -9.17 9.14 -8.40
N ARG A 91 -9.35 8.54 -9.58
CA ARG A 91 -10.62 7.94 -10.00
C ARG A 91 -10.75 6.47 -9.60
N LEU A 92 -9.68 5.69 -9.68
CA LEU A 92 -9.74 4.22 -9.61
C LEU A 92 -8.87 3.62 -8.50
N VAL A 93 -7.89 4.34 -7.96
CA VAL A 93 -6.92 3.75 -7.01
C VAL A 93 -7.08 4.32 -5.61
N ALA A 94 -7.27 5.64 -5.50
CA ALA A 94 -7.26 6.35 -4.22
C ALA A 94 -8.17 5.67 -3.18
N PRO A 95 -7.72 5.56 -1.92
CA PRO A 95 -8.58 5.09 -0.84
C PRO A 95 -9.88 5.92 -0.80
N PRO A 96 -11.01 5.31 -0.38
CA PRO A 96 -12.20 6.09 -0.09
C PRO A 96 -11.81 7.18 0.91
N ARG A 97 -12.34 8.40 0.74
CA ARG A 97 -12.21 9.44 1.76
C ARG A 97 -12.74 8.83 3.07
N MET A 98 -11.86 8.67 4.06
CA MET A 98 -12.29 8.28 5.40
C MET A 98 -13.24 9.38 5.87
N ALA A 99 -14.50 9.03 6.14
CA ALA A 99 -15.40 9.93 6.84
C ALA A 99 -14.73 10.27 8.18
N ASP A 100 -14.71 11.56 8.52
CA ASP A 100 -14.10 12.10 9.74
C ASP A 100 -14.43 11.20 10.93
N ARG A 101 -13.40 10.58 11.51
CA ARG A 101 -13.53 9.95 12.82
C ARG A 101 -13.53 11.08 13.84
N GLY A 102 -14.72 11.57 14.16
CA GLY A 102 -15.00 12.41 15.33
C GLY A 102 -14.85 11.65 16.64
#